data_AF-A0A4R1XG81-F1
#
_entry.id   AF-A0A4R1XG81-F1
#
_cell.length_a   1.000
_cell.length_b   1.000
_cell.length_c   1.000
_cell.angle_alpha   90.00
_cell.angle_beta   90.00
_cell.angle_gamma   90.00
#
_symmetry.space_group_name_H-M   'P 1'
#
loop_
_entity.id
_entity.type
_entity.pdbx_description
1 polymer ?
#
loop_
_entity_poly.entity_id
_entity_poly.type
_entity_poly.pdbx_seq_one_letter_code
_entity_poly.pdbx_strand_id
1 'polypeptide(L)' 'MKVGDLKATVFQDAKGQGKGSIDAALKAVRGEKLDREVWIPFQLVTQQNMAPFENLN' A
#
# COMPACT_ATOMS: atom_id res chain seq x y z
N MET A 1 -11.46 -0.89 15.36
CA MET A 1 -10.55 0.05 16.07
C MET A 1 -11.35 1.21 16.63
N LYS A 2 -11.97 2.10 15.81
CA LYS A 2 -12.85 3.17 16.32
C LYS A 2 -13.95 2.70 17.28
N VAL A 3 -14.64 1.62 16.90
CA VAL A 3 -15.75 1.04 17.67
C VAL A 3 -15.27 0.03 18.74
N GLY A 4 -13.96 -0.12 18.94
CA GLY A 4 -13.36 -1.01 19.95
C GLY A 4 -13.12 -2.46 19.50
N ASP A 5 -13.78 -2.94 18.44
CA ASP A 5 -13.77 -4.37 18.06
C ASP A 5 -12.47 -4.90 17.44
N LEU A 6 -11.53 -4.03 17.09
CA LEU A 6 -10.22 -4.43 16.55
C LEU A 6 -9.12 -3.80 17.39
N LYS A 7 -8.16 -4.62 17.83
CA LYS A 7 -6.93 -4.14 18.49
C LYS A 7 -5.85 -3.73 17.50
N ALA A 8 -5.82 -4.34 16.33
CA ALA A 8 -4.88 -4.04 15.25
C ALA A 8 -5.48 -4.40 13.90
N THR A 9 -4.95 -3.81 12.83
CA THR A 9 -5.12 -4.23 11.44
C THR A 9 -3.84 -3.92 10.67
N VAL A 10 -3.77 -4.34 9.42
CA VAL A 10 -2.65 -4.00 8.53
C VAL A 10 -3.19 -3.15 7.39
N PHE A 11 -2.65 -1.94 7.24
CA PHE A 11 -2.91 -1.12 6.07
C PHE A 11 -2.11 -1.63 4.87
N GLN A 12 -2.79 -1.76 3.74
CA GLN A 12 -2.21 -2.11 2.45
C GLN A 12 -2.45 -0.94 1.48
N ASP A 13 -1.38 -0.34 0.96
CA ASP A 13 -1.50 0.79 0.04
C ASP A 13 -1.97 0.33 -1.35
N ALA A 14 -3.28 0.32 -1.56
CA ALA A 14 -3.88 -0.08 -2.82
C ALA A 14 -3.55 0.90 -3.97
N LYS A 15 -3.45 2.21 -3.68
CA LYS A 15 -3.07 3.23 -4.69
C LYS A 15 -1.62 3.04 -5.11
N GLY A 16 -0.72 2.79 -4.16
CA GLY A 16 0.69 2.47 -4.42
C GLY A 16 0.86 1.20 -5.27
N GLN A 17 0.09 0.14 -4.99
CA GLN A 17 0.08 -1.08 -5.80
C GLN A 17 -0.43 -0.84 -7.22
N GLY A 18 -1.52 -0.08 -7.38
CA GLY A 18 -2.05 0.29 -8.69
C GLY A 18 -1.08 1.15 -9.50
N LYS A 19 -0.41 2.12 -8.86
CA LYS A 19 0.61 2.92 -9.52
C LYS A 19 1.83 2.09 -9.92
N GLY A 20 2.35 1.27 -9.00
CA GLY A 20 3.51 0.43 -9.26
C GLY A 20 3.31 -0.55 -10.42
N SER A 21 2.09 -1.08 -10.59
CA SER A 21 1.78 -1.97 -11.71
C SER A 21 1.78 -1.25 -13.06
N ILE A 22 1.21 -0.04 -13.13
CA ILE A 22 1.25 0.79 -14.35
C ILE A 22 2.68 1.24 -14.66
N ASP A 23 3.44 1.67 -13.65
CA ASP A 23 4.85 2.06 -13.83
C ASP A 23 5.68 0.87 -14.36
N ALA A 24 5.47 -0.35 -13.85
CA ALA A 24 6.11 -1.55 -14.35
C ALA A 24 5.70 -1.87 -15.80
N ALA A 25 4.42 -1.74 -16.15
CA ALA A 25 3.95 -1.94 -17.51
C ALA A 25 4.58 -0.93 -18.49
N LEU A 26 4.68 0.34 -18.10
CA LEU A 26 5.32 1.39 -18.90
C LEU A 26 6.82 1.12 -19.12
N LYS A 27 7.53 0.65 -18.10
CA LYS A 27 8.94 0.23 -18.24
C LYS A 27 9.08 -0.96 -19.20
N ALA A 28 8.19 -1.94 -19.07
CA ALA A 28 8.19 -3.13 -19.92
C ALA A 28 8.07 -2.78 -21.41
N VAL A 29 7.10 -1.93 -21.77
CA VAL A 29 6.87 -1.53 -23.18
C VAL A 29 8.00 -0.66 -23.75
N ARG A 30 8.80 -0.03 -22.89
CA ARG A 30 9.98 0.76 -23.27
C ARG A 30 11.25 -0.08 -23.36
N GLY A 31 11.19 -1.37 -23.03
CA GLY A 31 12.38 -2.25 -23.00
C GLY A 31 13.34 -1.91 -21.86
N GLU A 32 12.88 -1.20 -20.83
CA GLU A 32 13.68 -0.88 -19.65
C GLU A 32 13.86 -2.13 -18.76
N LYS A 33 14.93 -2.13 -17.97
CA LYS A 33 15.15 -3.21 -16.99
C LYS A 33 14.07 -3.17 -15.92
N LEU A 34 13.43 -4.31 -15.70
CA LEU A 34 12.43 -4.51 -14.65
C LEU A 34 13.06 -5.22 -13.46
N ASP A 35 12.72 -4.77 -12.26
CA ASP A 35 12.90 -5.56 -11.07
C ASP A 35 11.89 -6.71 -11.09
N ARG A 36 12.31 -7.88 -10.61
CA ARG A 36 11.45 -9.08 -10.57
C ARG A 36 10.23 -8.86 -9.67
N GLU A 37 10.42 -8.09 -8.59
CA GLU A 37 9.42 -7.83 -7.56
C GLU A 37 9.41 -6.34 -7.23
N VAL A 38 8.22 -5.75 -7.17
CA VAL A 38 8.00 -4.36 -6.73
C VAL A 38 7.31 -4.42 -5.37
N TRP A 39 8.04 -4.06 -4.31
CA TRP A 39 7.53 -4.16 -2.95
C TRP A 39 6.78 -2.89 -2.52
N ILE A 40 5.50 -3.04 -2.17
CA ILE A 40 4.72 -1.98 -1.51
C ILE A 40 4.58 -2.35 -0.03
N PRO A 41 5.11 -1.54 0.90
CA PRO A 41 5.20 -1.92 2.30
C PRO A 41 3.83 -1.92 3.00
N PHE A 42 3.63 -2.94 3.82
CA PHE A 42 2.51 -3.02 4.76
C PHE A 42 2.78 -2.16 5.99
N GLN A 43 1.73 -1.59 6.56
CA GLN A 43 1.83 -0.80 7.79
C GLN A 43 0.92 -1.37 8.87
N LEU A 44 1.50 -1.74 10.01
CA LEU A 44 0.72 -2.12 11.18
C LEU A 44 -0.05 -0.90 11.68
N VAL A 45 -1.36 -1.06 11.81
CA VAL A 45 -2.25 -0.04 12.35
C VAL A 45 -2.82 -0.51 13.68
N THR A 46 -2.70 0.32 14.69
CA THR A 46 -3.25 0.16 16.04
C THR A 46 -4.00 1.44 16.42
N GLN A 47 -4.69 1.42 17.56
CA GLN A 47 -5.42 2.60 18.04
C GLN A 47 -4.53 3.85 18.17
N GLN A 48 -3.24 3.66 18.48
CA GLN A 48 -2.28 4.74 18.69
C GLN A 48 -1.89 5.47 17.39
N ASN A 49 -1.95 4.80 16.24
CA ASN A 49 -1.51 5.36 14.96
C ASN A 49 -2.60 5.35 13.88
N MET A 50 -3.86 5.06 14.23
CA MET A 50 -4.91 4.90 13.23
C MET A 50 -5.39 6.21 12.60
N ALA A 51 -5.20 7.35 13.28
CA ALA A 51 -5.77 8.64 12.85
C ALA A 51 -5.45 9.02 11.38
N PRO A 52 -4.21 8.85 10.87
CA PRO A 52 -3.90 9.12 9.46
C PRO A 52 -4.62 8.18 8.48
N PHE A 53 -4.99 6.97 8.91
CA PHE A 53 -5.58 5.92 8.05
C PHE A 53 -7.11 6.00 7.97
N GLU A 54 -7.75 6.88 8.74
CA GLU A 54 -9.22 6.95 8.80
C GLU A 54 -9.85 7.54 7.54
N ASN A 55 -9.14 8.46 6.90
CA ASN A 55 -9.55 9.13 5.66
C ASN A 55 -8.46 8.99 4.60
N LEU A 56 -7.59 7.99 4.76
CA LEU A 56 -6.58 7.68 3.76
C LEU A 56 -7.26 6.97 2.61
N ASN A 57 -7.99 7.73 1.78
CA ASN A 57 -8.12 7.62 0.34
C ASN A 57 -9.27 8.43 -0.23
#